data_AF-A0A0C3RAC0-F1
#
_entry.id   AF-A0A0C3RAC0-F1
#
_cell.length_a   1.000
_cell.length_b   1.000
_cell.length_c   1.000
_cell.angle_alpha   90.00
_cell.angle_beta   90.00
_cell.angle_gamma   90.00
#
_symmetry.space_group_name_H-M   'P 1'
#
loop_
_entity.id
_entity.type
_entity.pdbx_description
1 polymer ?
#
loop_
_entity_poly.entity_id
_entity_poly.type
_entity_poly.pdbx_seq_one_letter_code
_entity_poly.pdbx_strand_id
1 'polypeptide(L)'
;FAFENCLVIDTVMMGHEELWRVKEERDAIYANPDASEDDYMHAAELETRFAELDGYSAEARAGELLLGVDIPLSQHAGLMSAIAPGFKLRVLLAQASFADSEILLLDEPTNKLDINAIRWLEDVINASRST
;
A
#
# COMPACT_ATOMS: atom_id res chain seq x y z
N PHE A 1 8.55 -4.08 14.17
CA PHE A 1 7.70 -3.04 13.57
C PHE A 1 6.36 -3.70 13.19
N ALA A 2 5.40 -2.96 12.66
CA ALA A 2 4.19 -3.55 12.09
C ALA A 2 4.51 -4.28 10.77
N PHE A 3 3.61 -5.16 10.31
CA PHE A 3 3.63 -5.81 8.99
C PHE A 3 4.86 -6.68 8.65
N GLU A 4 5.65 -7.14 9.64
CA GLU A 4 6.92 -7.86 9.43
C GLU A 4 6.84 -9.09 8.48
N ASN A 5 5.67 -9.72 8.42
CA ASN A 5 5.41 -10.92 7.63
C ASN A 5 4.67 -10.63 6.31
N CYS A 6 4.45 -9.35 5.98
CA CYS A 6 3.81 -8.92 4.75
C CYS A 6 4.86 -8.57 3.70
N LEU A 7 4.51 -8.66 2.42
CA LEU A 7 5.36 -8.09 1.37
C LEU A 7 5.40 -6.58 1.51
N VAL A 8 6.50 -5.96 1.10
CA VAL A 8 6.67 -4.51 1.18
C VAL A 8 5.63 -3.78 0.31
N ILE A 9 5.38 -4.30 -0.90
CA ILE A 9 4.35 -3.74 -1.80
C ILE A 9 2.94 -3.88 -1.21
N ASP A 10 2.62 -5.05 -0.64
CA ASP A 10 1.33 -5.30 0.01
C ASP A 10 1.14 -4.40 1.22
N THR A 11 2.20 -4.18 2.01
CA THR A 11 2.18 -3.28 3.16
C THR A 11 1.75 -1.88 2.74
N VAL A 12 2.18 -1.38 1.58
CA VAL A 12 1.73 -0.08 1.09
C VAL A 12 0.26 -0.12 0.67
N MET A 13 -0.15 -1.13 -0.10
CA MET A 13 -1.54 -1.28 -0.55
C MET A 13 -2.54 -1.45 0.60
N MET A 14 -2.14 -2.10 1.69
CA MET A 14 -2.92 -2.23 2.93
C MET A 14 -3.31 -0.87 3.55
N GLY A 15 -2.65 0.22 3.17
CA GLY A 15 -3.04 1.58 3.59
C GLY A 15 -4.44 1.97 3.13
N HIS A 16 -4.90 1.42 1.99
CA HIS A 16 -6.27 1.59 1.52
C HIS A 16 -7.10 0.36 1.91
N GLU A 17 -7.69 0.37 3.10
CA GLU A 17 -8.34 -0.80 3.71
C GLU A 17 -9.42 -1.45 2.81
N GLU A 18 -10.28 -0.63 2.19
CA GLU A 18 -11.35 -1.15 1.33
C GLU A 18 -10.80 -1.86 0.08
N LEU A 19 -9.85 -1.23 -0.63
CA LEU A 19 -9.18 -1.80 -1.79
C LEU A 19 -8.49 -3.11 -1.44
N TRP A 20 -7.75 -3.14 -0.33
CA TRP A 20 -7.06 -4.34 0.13
C TRP A 20 -8.04 -5.48 0.45
N ARG A 21 -9.15 -5.18 1.14
CA ARG A 21 -10.19 -6.18 1.44
C ARG A 21 -10.81 -6.74 0.18
N VAL A 22 -11.21 -5.88 -0.76
CA VAL A 22 -11.81 -6.29 -2.04
C VAL A 22 -10.83 -7.16 -2.84
N LYS A 23 -9.55 -6.78 -2.88
CA LYS A 23 -8.50 -7.55 -3.55
C LYS A 23 -8.39 -8.96 -2.95
N GLU A 24 -8.18 -9.06 -1.63
CA GLU A 24 -7.95 -10.34 -0.96
C GLU A 24 -9.15 -11.28 -1.07
N GLU A 25 -10.36 -10.76 -0.91
CA GLU A 25 -11.58 -11.55 -1.01
C GLU A 25 -11.79 -12.09 -2.43
N ARG A 26 -11.60 -11.23 -3.44
CA ARG A 26 -11.66 -11.62 -4.84
C ARG A 26 -10.60 -12.67 -5.20
N ASP A 27 -9.35 -12.43 -4.81
CA ASP A 27 -8.24 -13.33 -5.10
C ASP A 27 -8.43 -14.69 -4.41
N ALA A 28 -9.01 -14.72 -3.20
CA ALA A 28 -9.34 -15.95 -2.49
C ALA A 28 -10.41 -16.78 -3.22
N ILE A 29 -11.43 -16.15 -3.81
CA ILE A 29 -12.45 -16.84 -4.61
C ILE A 29 -11.80 -17.49 -5.84
N TYR A 30 -10.96 -16.75 -6.58
CA TYR A 30 -10.28 -17.30 -7.76
C TYR A 30 -9.25 -18.38 -7.43
N ALA A 31 -8.64 -18.33 -6.23
CA ALA A 31 -7.70 -19.34 -5.77
C ALA A 31 -8.39 -20.60 -5.23
N ASN A 32 -9.68 -20.55 -4.91
CA ASN A 32 -10.43 -21.68 -4.37
C ASN A 32 -10.91 -22.62 -5.51
N PRO A 33 -10.38 -23.86 -5.61
CA PRO A 33 -10.80 -24.80 -6.65
C PRO A 33 -12.24 -25.33 -6.44
N ASP A 34 -12.79 -25.17 -5.24
CA ASP A 34 -14.14 -25.61 -4.88
C ASP A 34 -15.16 -24.44 -4.89
N ALA A 35 -14.80 -23.29 -5.49
CA ALA A 35 -15.69 -22.14 -5.58
C ALA A 35 -16.97 -22.47 -6.38
N SER A 36 -18.11 -22.04 -5.84
CA SER A 36 -19.43 -22.23 -6.43
C SER A 36 -19.76 -21.15 -7.45
N GLU A 37 -20.85 -21.33 -8.21
CA GLU A 37 -21.37 -20.30 -9.12
C GLU A 37 -21.74 -19.01 -8.36
N ASP A 38 -22.32 -19.13 -7.16
CA ASP A 38 -22.64 -17.98 -6.30
C ASP A 38 -21.37 -17.23 -5.86
N ASP A 39 -20.27 -17.94 -5.57
CA ASP A 39 -18.98 -17.31 -5.24
C ASP A 39 -18.44 -16.52 -6.44
N TYR A 40 -18.56 -17.05 -7.66
CA TYR A 40 -18.16 -16.31 -8.87
C TYR A 40 -19.06 -15.13 -9.18
N MET A 41 -20.36 -15.20 -8.87
CA MET A 41 -21.25 -14.04 -8.94
C MET A 41 -20.81 -12.94 -7.99
N HIS A 42 -20.44 -13.31 -6.75
CA HIS A 42 -19.87 -12.37 -5.78
C HIS A 42 -18.53 -11.79 -6.23
N ALA A 43 -17.63 -12.61 -6.81
CA ALA A 43 -16.38 -12.13 -7.39
C ALA A 43 -16.61 -11.08 -8.49
N ALA A 44 -17.67 -11.22 -9.31
CA ALA A 44 -18.00 -10.22 -10.33
C ALA A 44 -18.43 -8.86 -9.73
N GLU A 45 -19.12 -8.86 -8.58
CA GLU A 45 -19.43 -7.64 -7.83
C GLU A 45 -18.14 -7.01 -7.27
N LEU A 46 -17.26 -7.83 -6.70
CA LEU A 46 -15.95 -7.39 -6.20
C LEU A 46 -15.05 -6.84 -7.31
N GLU A 47 -15.07 -7.40 -8.52
CA GLU A 47 -14.32 -6.87 -9.67
C GLU A 47 -14.76 -5.46 -10.05
N THR A 48 -16.08 -5.22 -10.03
CA THR A 48 -16.63 -3.88 -10.28
C THR A 48 -16.13 -2.92 -9.21
N ARG A 49 -16.19 -3.32 -7.92
CA ARG A 49 -15.70 -2.49 -6.82
C ARG A 49 -14.19 -2.25 -6.90
N PHE A 50 -13.42 -3.26 -7.28
CA PHE A 50 -11.98 -3.15 -7.45
C PHE A 50 -11.62 -2.16 -8.56
N ALA A 51 -12.37 -2.16 -9.67
CA ALA A 51 -12.21 -1.17 -10.73
C ALA A 51 -12.56 0.25 -10.26
N GLU A 52 -13.64 0.43 -9.50
CA GLU A 52 -14.05 1.73 -8.94
C GLU A 52 -12.99 2.33 -8.00
N LEU A 53 -12.28 1.48 -7.27
CA LEU A 53 -11.20 1.87 -6.35
C LEU A 53 -9.84 2.05 -7.04
N ASP A 54 -9.81 2.04 -8.38
CA ASP A 54 -8.58 2.09 -9.18
C ASP A 54 -7.58 0.99 -8.78
N GLY A 55 -8.11 -0.21 -8.51
CA GLY A 55 -7.36 -1.36 -8.04
C GLY A 55 -6.36 -1.91 -9.06
N TYR A 56 -6.65 -1.79 -10.35
CA TYR A 56 -5.77 -2.27 -11.42
C TYR A 56 -4.47 -1.45 -11.57
N SER A 57 -4.46 -0.20 -11.08
CA SER A 57 -3.25 0.63 -11.01
C SER A 57 -2.56 0.56 -9.65
N ALA A 58 -3.20 -0.03 -8.63
CA ALA A 58 -2.81 0.03 -7.23
C ALA A 58 -1.36 -0.39 -6.98
N GLU A 59 -0.94 -1.53 -7.57
CA GLU A 59 0.42 -2.04 -7.41
C GLU A 59 1.47 -1.09 -8.04
N ALA A 60 1.15 -0.52 -9.20
CA ALA A 60 2.03 0.46 -9.86
C ALA A 60 2.17 1.73 -9.01
N ARG A 61 1.05 2.27 -8.50
CA ARG A 61 1.04 3.43 -7.60
C ARG A 61 1.81 3.17 -6.30
N ALA A 62 1.60 2.00 -5.70
CA ALA A 62 2.34 1.59 -4.50
C ALA A 62 3.85 1.47 -4.78
N GLY A 63 4.22 0.92 -5.94
CA GLY A 63 5.60 0.83 -6.39
C GLY A 63 6.26 2.19 -6.63
N GLU A 64 5.53 3.15 -7.20
CA GLU A 64 6.01 4.53 -7.39
C GLU A 64 6.28 5.23 -6.05
N LEU A 65 5.38 5.07 -5.07
CA LEU A 65 5.58 5.59 -3.72
C LEU A 65 6.83 4.98 -3.06
N LEU A 66 7.01 3.66 -3.18
CA LEU A 66 8.19 2.95 -2.66
C LEU A 66 9.49 3.42 -3.32
N LEU A 67 9.48 3.67 -4.63
CA LEU A 67 10.64 4.23 -5.31
C LEU A 67 10.96 5.65 -4.83
N GLY A 68 9.93 6.46 -4.56
CA GLY A 68 10.08 7.79 -3.97
C GLY A 68 10.83 7.77 -2.63
N VAL A 69 10.62 6.74 -1.80
CA VAL A 69 11.27 6.59 -0.48
C VAL A 69 12.64 5.90 -0.50
N ASP A 70 13.24 5.72 -1.68
CA ASP A 70 14.48 4.95 -1.89
C ASP A 70 14.34 3.45 -1.57
N ILE A 71 13.16 2.85 -1.73
CA ILE A 71 12.99 1.40 -1.65
C ILE A 71 13.06 0.83 -3.08
N PRO A 72 14.16 0.15 -3.46
CA PRO A 72 14.35 -0.35 -4.82
C PRO A 72 13.34 -1.45 -5.18
N LEU A 73 13.02 -1.56 -6.48
CA LEU A 73 12.14 -2.60 -7.04
C LEU A 73 12.47 -4.02 -6.55
N SER A 74 13.77 -4.34 -6.39
CA SER A 74 14.23 -5.65 -5.91
C SER A 74 13.76 -6.00 -4.49
N GLN A 75 13.30 -5.01 -3.72
CA GLN A 75 12.78 -5.20 -2.37
C GLN A 75 11.25 -5.17 -2.28
N HIS A 76 10.53 -4.80 -3.35
CA HIS A 76 9.06 -4.64 -3.33
C HIS A 76 8.33 -5.95 -3.03
N ALA A 77 8.76 -7.03 -3.69
CA ALA A 77 8.27 -8.39 -3.46
C ALA A 77 8.99 -9.10 -2.28
N GLY A 78 9.82 -8.37 -1.53
CA GLY A 78 10.45 -8.88 -0.31
C GLY A 78 9.56 -8.69 0.91
N LEU A 79 9.88 -9.39 2.00
CA LEU A 79 9.18 -9.21 3.28
C LEU A 79 9.60 -7.91 3.96
N MET A 80 8.66 -7.29 4.67
CA MET A 80 8.89 -6.09 5.49
C MET A 80 9.99 -6.32 6.56
N SER A 81 10.15 -7.54 7.03
CA SER A 81 11.24 -7.93 7.94
C SER A 81 12.64 -7.83 7.35
N ALA A 82 12.78 -7.89 6.02
CA ALA A 82 14.05 -7.74 5.33
C ALA A 82 14.44 -6.27 5.11
N ILE A 83 13.52 -5.32 5.31
CA ILE A 83 13.82 -3.88 5.21
C ILE A 83 14.61 -3.43 6.45
N ALA A 84 15.69 -2.69 6.22
CA ALA A 84 16.51 -2.16 7.31
C ALA A 84 15.66 -1.27 8.24
N PRO A 85 15.85 -1.34 9.58
CA PRO A 85 15.00 -0.62 10.55
C PRO A 85 14.80 0.87 10.27
N GLY A 86 15.84 1.57 9.79
CA GLY A 86 15.76 2.99 9.43
C GLY A 86 14.91 3.31 8.19
N PHE A 87 14.66 2.31 7.34
CA PHE A 87 13.84 2.44 6.14
C PHE A 87 12.39 1.98 6.36
N LYS A 88 12.11 1.24 7.45
CA LYS A 88 10.76 0.76 7.75
C LYS A 88 9.75 1.88 7.92
N LEU A 89 10.15 2.99 8.55
CA LEU A 89 9.29 4.16 8.68
C LEU A 89 8.92 4.73 7.30
N ARG A 90 9.84 4.71 6.34
CA ARG A 90 9.56 5.23 5.00
C ARG A 90 8.52 4.38 4.25
N VAL A 91 8.54 3.05 4.42
CA VAL A 91 7.47 2.17 3.89
C VAL A 91 6.11 2.49 4.52
N LEU A 92 6.08 2.75 5.83
CA LEU A 92 4.84 3.13 6.52
C LEU A 92 4.34 4.51 6.10
N LEU A 93 5.23 5.45 5.78
CA LEU A 93 4.85 6.74 5.21
C LEU A 93 4.27 6.56 3.80
N ALA A 94 4.88 5.71 2.95
CA ALA A 94 4.32 5.35 1.65
C ALA A 94 2.92 4.70 1.80
N GLN A 95 2.73 3.80 2.76
CA GLN A 95 1.42 3.22 3.10
C GLN A 95 0.40 4.31 3.45
N ALA A 96 0.77 5.24 4.34
CA ALA A 96 -0.12 6.32 4.75
C ALA A 96 -0.50 7.25 3.57
N SER A 97 0.45 7.50 2.66
CA SER A 97 0.19 8.26 1.43
C SER A 97 -0.65 7.51 0.41
N PHE A 98 -0.64 6.18 0.42
CA PHE A 98 -1.46 5.34 -0.47
C PHE A 98 -2.94 5.33 -0.05
N ALA A 99 -3.24 5.57 1.23
CA ALA A 99 -4.58 5.49 1.82
C ALA A 99 -5.61 6.48 1.25
N ASP A 100 -5.19 7.42 0.39
CA ASP A 100 -6.01 8.51 -0.18
C ASP A 100 -6.91 9.19 0.87
N SER A 101 -6.35 9.42 2.06
CA SER A 101 -7.10 9.90 3.22
C SER A 101 -7.31 11.42 3.18
N GLU A 102 -8.52 11.89 3.48
CA GLU A 102 -8.82 13.33 3.64
C GLU A 102 -8.04 13.97 4.81
N ILE A 103 -7.73 13.19 5.85
CA ILE A 103 -7.02 13.65 7.05
C ILE A 103 -5.92 12.65 7.39
N LEU A 104 -4.68 13.15 7.42
CA LEU A 104 -3.51 12.41 7.87
C LEU A 104 -2.99 12.98 9.19
N LEU A 105 -2.95 12.15 10.24
CA LEU A 105 -2.38 12.50 11.55
C LEU A 105 -1.01 11.84 11.70
N LEU A 106 0.02 12.67 11.86
CA LEU A 106 1.40 12.23 12.03
C LEU A 106 1.93 12.74 13.37
N ASP A 107 2.30 11.84 14.27
CA ASP A 107 2.94 12.19 15.54
C ASP A 107 4.47 12.07 15.40
N GLU A 108 5.19 13.18 15.57
CA GLU A 108 6.65 13.27 15.44
C GLU A 108 7.22 12.59 14.16
N PRO A 109 6.67 12.86 12.95
CA PRO A 109 7.00 12.07 11.74
C PRO A 109 8.43 12.23 11.23
N THR A 110 9.13 13.28 11.65
CA THR A 110 10.53 13.54 11.29
C THR A 110 11.51 12.86 12.25
N ASN A 111 11.03 12.28 13.35
CA ASN A 111 11.88 11.62 14.32
C ASN A 111 12.59 10.42 13.68
N LYS A 112 13.91 10.35 13.83
CA LYS A 112 14.79 9.32 13.24
C LYS A 112 14.86 9.34 11.69
N LEU A 113 14.34 10.37 11.03
CA LEU A 113 14.55 10.60 9.61
C LEU A 113 15.83 11.41 9.37
N ASP A 114 16.55 11.07 8.31
CA ASP A 114 17.62 11.91 7.78
C ASP A 114 17.03 13.06 6.94
N ILE A 115 17.87 14.04 6.57
CA ILE A 115 17.42 15.24 5.85
C ILE A 115 16.81 14.94 4.47
N ASN A 116 17.23 13.85 3.81
CA ASN A 116 16.70 13.48 2.50
C ASN A 116 15.30 12.86 2.66
N ALA A 117 15.13 12.01 3.66
CA ALA A 117 13.83 11.43 4.00
C ALA A 117 12.81 12.49 4.46
N ILE A 118 13.26 13.52 5.19
CA ILE A 118 12.39 14.65 5.58
C ILE A 118 11.90 15.41 4.33
N ARG A 119 12.80 15.75 3.40
CA ARG A 119 12.42 16.45 2.16
C ARG A 119 11.45 15.65 1.30
N TRP A 120 11.70 14.34 1.15
CA TRP A 120 10.77 13.47 0.46
C TRP A 120 9.37 13.49 1.12
N LEU A 121 9.32 13.42 2.46
CA LEU A 121 8.06 13.45 3.19
C LEU A 121 7.32 14.79 2.98
N GLU A 122 8.05 15.91 2.99
CA GLU A 122 7.49 17.23 2.66
C GLU A 122 6.90 17.24 1.24
N ASP A 123 7.62 16.72 0.24
CA ASP A 123 7.17 16.68 -1.15
C ASP A 123 5.89 15.84 -1.30
N VAL A 124 5.82 14.69 -0.65
CA VAL A 124 4.65 13.80 -0.71
C VAL A 124 3.43 14.40 -0.02
N ILE A 125 3.58 14.98 1.17
CA ILE A 125 2.47 15.66 1.87
C ILE A 125 2.00 16.88 1.08
N ASN A 126 2.90 17.62 0.43
CA ASN A 126 2.50 18.76 -0.39
C ASN A 126 1.76 18.34 -1.67
N ALA A 127 2.17 17.23 -2.28
CA ALA A 127 1.48 16.65 -3.43
C ALA A 127 0.06 16.20 -3.07
N SER A 128 -0.13 15.57 -1.90
CA SER A 128 -1.45 15.11 -1.45
C SER A 128 -2.42 16.24 -1.07
N ARG A 129 -1.94 17.48 -0.90
CA ARG A 129 -2.77 18.67 -0.55
C ARG A 129 -3.23 19.49 -1.77
N SER A 130 -2.80 19.14 -2.99
CA SER A 130 -3.22 19.82 -4.21
C SER A 130 -4.31 19.05 -4.94
N THR A 131 -5.48 18.93 -4.33
CA THR A 131 -6.75 18.68 -5.05
C THR A 131 -7.90 19.39 -4.35
#